data_AF-A0A5E8VH66-F1
#
_entry.id   AF-A0A5E8VH66-F1
#
_cell.length_a   1.000
_cell.length_b   1.000
_cell.length_c   1.000
_cell.angle_alpha   90.00
_cell.angle_beta   90.00
_cell.angle_gamma   90.00
#
_symmetry.space_group_name_H-M   'P 1'
#
loop_
_entity.id
_entity.type
_entity.pdbx_description
1 polymer ?
#
loop_
_entity_poly.entity_id
_entity_poly.type
_entity_poly.pdbx_seq_one_letter_code
_entity_poly.pdbx_strand_id
1 'polypeptide(L)'
;MGTKSREVIWGGRIMGAKIQAEGARERAEQAVREADRAEAEAWSVRMEGYGAPAQPSPTIGQCLNGGLAWLEVECARCKTRASLPLDAIRRPRETPLWKLEASLKCRSCRTPRYAPPARMIKLTETRQITPYKWVHPTEER
;
A
#
# COMPACT_ATOMS: atom_id res chain seq x y z
N MET A 1 -48.12 -13.25 40.89
CA MET A 1 -46.70 -13.38 40.51
C MET A 1 -46.50 -12.74 39.15
N GLY A 2 -45.82 -11.59 39.06
CA GLY A 2 -45.60 -10.89 37.80
C GLY A 2 -44.47 -11.54 36.98
N THR A 3 -44.71 -11.79 35.69
CA THR A 3 -43.68 -12.30 34.76
C THR A 3 -42.61 -11.23 34.54
N LYS A 4 -41.33 -11.61 34.63
CA LYS A 4 -40.21 -10.70 34.35
C LYS A 4 -40.29 -10.16 32.91
N SER A 5 -39.98 -8.87 32.72
CA SER A 5 -39.90 -8.25 31.40
C SER A 5 -38.89 -8.96 30.50
N ARG A 6 -39.17 -9.03 29.19
CA ARG A 6 -38.28 -9.64 28.18
C ARG A 6 -36.88 -9.00 28.18
N GLU A 7 -36.79 -7.71 28.48
CA GLU A 7 -35.52 -7.00 28.59
C GLU A 7 -34.65 -7.54 29.73
N VAL A 8 -35.24 -7.89 30.87
CA VAL A 8 -34.52 -8.48 32.01
C VAL A 8 -34.03 -9.89 31.68
N ILE A 9 -34.81 -10.65 30.90
CA ILE A 9 -34.48 -12.04 30.54
C ILE A 9 -33.39 -12.08 29.45
N TRP A 10 -33.46 -11.18 28.46
CA TRP A 10 -32.66 -11.25 27.25
C TRP A 10 -31.61 -10.15 27.09
N GLY A 11 -31.74 -9.02 27.78
CA GLY A 11 -30.89 -7.84 27.57
C GLY A 11 -29.39 -8.12 27.69
N GLY A 12 -28.99 -8.86 28.72
CA GLY A 12 -27.58 -9.26 28.91
C GLY A 12 -27.07 -10.21 27.82
N ARG A 13 -27.91 -11.17 27.37
CA ARG A 13 -27.54 -12.10 26.29
C ARG A 13 -27.43 -11.40 24.94
N ILE A 14 -28.34 -10.47 24.65
CA ILE A 14 -28.31 -9.67 23.42
C ILE A 14 -27.05 -8.79 23.41
N MET A 15 -26.74 -8.13 24.53
CA MET A 15 -25.52 -7.32 24.65
C MET A 15 -24.27 -8.18 24.48
N GLY A 16 -24.18 -9.33 25.16
CA GLY A 16 -23.05 -10.25 25.03
C GLY A 16 -22.88 -10.79 23.60
N ALA A 17 -23.97 -11.17 22.94
CA ALA A 17 -23.94 -11.62 21.55
C ALA A 17 -23.47 -10.52 20.58
N LYS A 18 -23.89 -9.27 20.82
CA LYS A 18 -23.43 -8.12 20.03
C LYS A 18 -21.93 -7.88 20.18
N ILE A 19 -21.43 -7.85 21.42
CA ILE A 19 -19.99 -7.68 21.71
C ILE A 19 -19.16 -8.80 21.04
N GLN A 20 -19.64 -10.04 21.12
CA GLN A 20 -18.95 -11.17 20.48
C GLN A 20 -18.94 -11.07 18.96
N ALA A 21 -20.06 -10.64 18.35
CA ALA A 21 -20.14 -10.43 16.91
C ALA A 21 -19.20 -9.31 16.43
N GLU A 22 -19.15 -8.20 17.16
CA GLU A 22 -18.25 -7.06 16.87
C GLU A 22 -16.78 -7.49 17.03
N GLY A 23 -16.42 -8.12 18.15
CA GLY A 23 -15.06 -8.59 18.39
C GLY A 23 -14.61 -9.71 17.43
N ALA A 24 -15.53 -10.50 16.87
CA ALA A 24 -15.20 -11.45 15.80
C ALA A 24 -14.87 -10.74 14.48
N ARG A 25 -15.58 -9.67 14.14
CA ARG A 25 -15.30 -8.86 12.94
C ARG A 25 -13.98 -8.12 13.06
N GLU A 26 -13.71 -7.49 14.20
CA GLU A 26 -12.45 -6.77 14.44
C GLU A 26 -11.23 -7.69 14.30
N ARG A 27 -11.29 -8.90 14.90
CA ARG A 27 -10.22 -9.90 14.76
C ARG A 27 -10.03 -10.36 13.32
N ALA A 28 -11.13 -10.54 12.57
CA ALA A 28 -11.05 -10.90 11.16
C ALA A 28 -10.39 -9.78 10.33
N GLU A 29 -10.78 -8.52 10.55
CA GLU A 29 -10.17 -7.36 9.88
C GLU A 29 -8.68 -7.22 10.21
N GLN A 30 -8.30 -7.43 11.47
CA GLN A 30 -6.91 -7.41 11.90
C GLN A 30 -6.09 -8.52 11.22
N ALA A 31 -6.62 -9.75 11.16
CA ALA A 31 -5.96 -10.86 10.48
C ALA A 31 -5.78 -10.58 8.98
N VAL A 32 -6.76 -9.95 8.33
CA VAL A 32 -6.64 -9.54 6.91
C VAL A 32 -5.54 -8.49 6.74
N ARG A 33 -5.47 -7.48 7.62
CA ARG A 33 -4.39 -6.47 7.59
C ARG A 33 -3.00 -7.10 7.75
N GLU A 34 -2.87 -8.05 8.67
CA GLU A 34 -1.62 -8.77 8.89
C GLU A 34 -1.22 -9.61 7.68
N ALA A 35 -2.17 -10.32 7.06
CA ALA A 35 -1.93 -11.07 5.83
C ALA A 35 -1.48 -10.16 4.68
N ASP A 36 -2.19 -9.05 4.46
CA ASP A 36 -1.86 -8.08 3.41
C ASP A 36 -0.47 -7.46 3.62
N ARG A 37 -0.12 -7.16 4.88
CA ARG A 37 1.22 -6.68 5.24
C ARG A 37 2.29 -7.72 4.90
N ALA A 38 2.10 -8.97 5.32
CA ALA A 38 3.05 -10.05 5.09
C ALA A 38 3.26 -10.32 3.58
N GLU A 39 2.19 -10.31 2.78
CA GLU A 39 2.27 -10.45 1.32
C GLU A 39 3.07 -9.31 0.68
N ALA A 40 2.80 -8.07 1.10
CA ALA A 40 3.48 -6.90 0.59
C ALA A 40 4.96 -6.84 1.02
N GLU A 41 5.31 -7.22 2.25
CA GLU A 41 6.69 -7.35 2.71
C GLU A 41 7.44 -8.46 1.96
N ALA A 42 6.84 -9.63 1.79
CA ALA A 42 7.43 -10.73 1.02
C ALA A 42 7.70 -10.32 -0.44
N TRP A 43 6.77 -9.58 -1.05
CA TRP A 43 6.98 -8.99 -2.37
C TRP A 43 8.15 -8.02 -2.36
N SER A 44 8.20 -7.11 -1.38
CA SER A 44 9.23 -6.09 -1.21
C SER A 44 10.63 -6.69 -1.13
N VAL A 45 10.82 -7.69 -0.25
CA VAL A 45 12.10 -8.40 -0.07
C VAL A 45 12.53 -9.11 -1.35
N ARG A 46 11.60 -9.77 -2.05
CA ARG A 46 11.89 -10.43 -3.32
C ARG A 46 12.35 -9.45 -4.40
N MET A 47 11.70 -8.28 -4.49
CA MET A 47 12.06 -7.24 -5.45
C MET A 47 13.43 -6.62 -5.12
N GLU A 48 13.72 -6.34 -3.85
CA GLU A 48 14.99 -5.76 -3.43
C GLU A 48 16.16 -6.74 -3.60
N GLY A 49 15.97 -8.03 -3.27
CA GLY A 49 17.02 -9.04 -3.32
C GLY A 49 17.31 -9.59 -4.72
N TYR A 50 16.28 -9.98 -5.46
CA TYR A 50 16.45 -10.65 -6.76
C TYR A 50 16.23 -9.74 -7.96
N GLY A 51 15.60 -8.56 -7.77
CA GLY A 51 15.10 -7.76 -8.90
C GLY A 51 14.16 -8.56 -9.80
N ALA A 52 13.50 -9.58 -9.23
CA ALA A 52 12.67 -10.58 -9.89
C ALA A 52 11.51 -9.91 -10.66
N PRO A 53 10.84 -10.63 -11.58
CA PRO A 53 9.67 -10.09 -12.23
C PRO A 53 8.67 -9.62 -11.18
N ALA A 54 8.04 -8.45 -11.41
CA ALA A 54 7.09 -7.87 -10.47
C ALA A 54 5.89 -8.77 -10.18
N GLN A 55 5.68 -9.84 -10.95
CA GLN A 55 4.59 -10.81 -10.79
C GLN A 55 4.98 -12.01 -9.90
N PRO A 56 4.02 -12.55 -9.12
CA PRO A 56 2.75 -11.93 -8.74
C PRO A 56 3.01 -10.73 -7.81
N SER A 57 2.19 -9.66 -7.89
CA SER A 57 2.30 -8.51 -6.98
C SER A 57 1.04 -8.37 -6.13
N PRO A 58 1.15 -7.83 -4.90
CA PRO A 58 -0.02 -7.39 -4.16
C PRO A 58 -0.76 -6.27 -4.92
N THR A 59 -1.99 -6.01 -4.52
CA THR A 59 -2.78 -4.88 -5.01
C THR A 59 -2.48 -3.60 -4.22
N ILE A 60 -2.79 -2.44 -4.81
CA ILE A 60 -2.67 -1.14 -4.14
C ILE A 60 -3.43 -1.14 -2.79
N GLY A 61 -4.62 -1.76 -2.77
CA GLY A 61 -5.45 -1.88 -1.58
C GLY A 61 -4.78 -2.70 -0.48
N GLN A 62 -4.22 -3.86 -0.82
CA GLN A 62 -3.50 -4.70 0.14
C GLN A 62 -2.28 -3.97 0.72
N CYS A 63 -1.48 -3.30 -0.12
CA CYS A 63 -0.34 -2.53 0.37
C CYS A 63 -0.75 -1.44 1.36
N LEU A 64 -1.84 -0.71 1.07
CA LEU A 64 -2.35 0.33 1.98
C LEU A 64 -2.95 -0.25 3.25
N ASN A 65 -3.68 -1.37 3.15
CA ASN A 65 -4.27 -2.06 4.30
C ASN A 65 -3.19 -2.63 5.24
N GLY A 66 -2.09 -3.12 4.65
CA GLY A 66 -0.90 -3.60 5.36
C GLY A 66 0.06 -2.50 5.86
N GLY A 67 -0.24 -1.21 5.60
CA GLY A 67 0.57 -0.07 6.07
C GLY A 67 1.80 0.27 5.22
N LEU A 68 1.99 -0.40 4.08
CA LEU A 68 3.07 -0.15 3.13
C LEU A 68 2.62 0.82 2.02
N ALA A 69 2.53 2.09 2.38
CA ALA A 69 1.91 3.12 1.53
C ALA A 69 2.82 3.70 0.43
N TRP A 70 4.11 3.37 0.41
CA TRP A 70 5.07 3.96 -0.53
C TRP A 70 5.73 2.90 -1.41
N LEU A 71 5.85 3.20 -2.70
CA LEU A 71 6.53 2.38 -3.69
C LEU A 71 7.81 3.07 -4.15
N GLU A 72 8.95 2.46 -3.90
CA GLU A 72 10.23 2.88 -4.46
C GLU A 72 10.38 2.39 -5.89
N VAL A 73 10.74 3.31 -6.78
CA VAL A 73 10.94 3.05 -8.21
C VAL A 73 12.24 3.69 -8.67
N GLU A 74 12.84 3.10 -9.71
CA GLU A 74 14.07 3.58 -10.32
C GLU A 74 13.94 3.69 -11.83
N CYS A 75 14.37 4.81 -12.39
CA CYS A 75 14.44 4.95 -13.84
C CYS A 75 15.53 4.05 -14.43
N ALA A 76 15.20 3.23 -15.43
CA ALA A 76 16.19 2.36 -16.08
C ALA A 76 17.31 3.14 -16.79
N ARG A 77 17.04 4.39 -17.23
CA ARG A 77 17.99 5.26 -17.95
C ARG A 77 18.91 6.04 -17.01
N CYS A 78 18.37 6.98 -16.23
CA CYS A 78 19.18 7.87 -15.39
C CYS A 78 19.43 7.35 -13.97
N LYS A 79 18.91 6.16 -13.61
CA LYS A 79 19.02 5.55 -12.28
C LYS A 79 18.48 6.38 -11.12
N THR A 80 17.75 7.46 -11.41
CA THR A 80 17.06 8.25 -10.38
C THR A 80 16.03 7.39 -9.68
N ARG A 81 16.11 7.36 -8.35
CA ARG A 81 15.13 6.71 -7.48
C ARG A 81 14.10 7.71 -6.98
N ALA A 82 12.87 7.25 -6.77
CA ALA A 82 11.81 8.05 -6.17
C ALA A 82 10.88 7.16 -5.36
N SER A 83 10.41 7.67 -4.21
CA SER A 83 9.31 7.07 -3.47
C SER A 83 7.99 7.70 -3.94
N LEU A 84 7.09 6.86 -4.43
CA LEU A 84 5.76 7.23 -4.91
C LEU A 84 4.69 6.85 -3.88
N PRO A 85 3.82 7.78 -3.48
CA PRO A 85 2.72 7.49 -2.57
C PRO A 85 1.62 6.71 -3.32
N LEU A 86 1.28 5.51 -2.85
CA LEU A 86 0.29 4.62 -3.48
C LEU A 86 -1.14 5.13 -3.37
N ASP A 87 -1.45 5.91 -2.33
CA ASP A 87 -2.74 6.54 -2.12
C ASP A 87 -3.05 7.63 -3.18
N ALA A 88 -2.02 8.33 -3.66
CA ALA A 88 -2.13 9.37 -4.69
C ALA A 88 -2.22 8.83 -6.12
N ILE A 89 -1.99 7.53 -6.33
CA ILE A 89 -2.09 6.90 -7.65
C ILE A 89 -3.57 6.78 -8.03
N ARG A 90 -3.95 7.42 -9.14
CA ARG A 90 -5.31 7.37 -9.70
C ARG A 90 -5.58 6.02 -10.41
N ARG A 91 -5.63 4.94 -9.64
CA ARG A 91 -5.98 3.58 -10.08
C ARG A 91 -6.88 2.91 -9.03
N PRO A 92 -7.76 1.96 -9.43
CA PRO A 92 -8.54 1.15 -8.49
C PRO A 92 -7.65 0.46 -7.46
N ARG A 93 -8.14 0.25 -6.23
CA ARG A 93 -7.37 -0.38 -5.15
C ARG A 93 -7.03 -1.84 -5.47
N GLU A 94 -7.85 -2.50 -6.26
CA GLU A 94 -7.69 -3.87 -6.76
C GLU A 94 -6.62 -3.98 -7.85
N THR A 95 -6.04 -2.85 -8.28
CA THR A 95 -4.99 -2.86 -9.29
C THR A 95 -3.73 -3.49 -8.71
N PRO A 96 -3.22 -4.59 -9.28
CA PRO A 96 -1.92 -5.14 -8.87
C PRO A 96 -0.80 -4.17 -9.25
N LEU A 97 0.18 -4.00 -8.34
CA LEU A 97 1.30 -3.08 -8.52
C LEU A 97 2.04 -3.28 -9.84
N TRP A 98 2.26 -4.52 -10.31
CA TRP A 98 2.99 -4.76 -11.56
C TRP A 98 2.39 -4.05 -12.78
N LYS A 99 1.07 -3.79 -12.79
CA LYS A 99 0.42 -3.02 -13.87
C LYS A 99 0.81 -1.55 -13.89
N LEU A 100 1.37 -1.03 -12.79
CA LEU A 100 1.85 0.34 -12.71
C LEU A 100 3.14 0.54 -13.50
N GLU A 101 3.96 -0.49 -13.73
CA GLU A 101 5.26 -0.37 -14.41
C GLU A 101 5.16 0.38 -15.74
N ALA A 102 4.16 0.05 -16.56
CA ALA A 102 3.92 0.71 -17.85
C ALA A 102 3.44 2.18 -17.74
N SER A 103 2.85 2.55 -16.59
CA SER A 103 2.36 3.91 -16.35
C SER A 103 3.43 4.84 -15.79
N LEU A 104 4.50 4.30 -15.20
CA LEU A 104 5.56 5.07 -14.56
C LEU A 104 6.48 5.69 -15.61
N LYS A 105 6.65 7.01 -15.54
CA LYS A 105 7.49 7.78 -16.48
C LYS A 105 8.42 8.69 -15.72
N CYS A 106 9.72 8.59 -15.99
CA CYS A 106 10.71 9.52 -15.43
C CYS A 106 10.52 10.93 -16.02
N ARG A 107 10.36 11.95 -15.18
CA ARG A 107 10.21 13.34 -15.62
C ARG A 107 11.43 13.86 -16.39
N SER A 108 12.63 13.54 -15.94
CA SER A 108 13.88 14.03 -16.54
C SER A 108 14.23 13.34 -17.86
N CYS A 109 13.87 12.07 -18.03
CA CYS A 109 14.22 11.29 -19.21
C CYS A 109 13.10 11.13 -20.23
N ARG A 110 11.85 11.47 -19.88
CA ARG A 110 10.71 11.37 -20.78
C ARG A 110 10.82 12.42 -21.88
N THR A 111 10.58 11.97 -23.10
CA THR A 111 10.41 12.80 -24.31
C THR A 111 9.06 12.49 -24.95
N PRO A 112 8.60 13.26 -25.95
CA PRO A 112 7.37 12.93 -26.68
C PRO A 112 7.40 11.56 -27.37
N ARG A 113 8.59 11.09 -27.78
CA ARG A 113 8.77 9.84 -28.54
C ARG A 113 9.18 8.63 -27.69
N TYR A 114 9.69 8.86 -26.48
CA TYR A 114 10.22 7.80 -25.64
C TYR A 114 10.09 8.12 -24.15
N ALA A 115 9.63 7.13 -23.39
CA ALA A 115 9.69 7.14 -21.93
C ALA A 115 10.46 5.89 -21.49
N PRO A 116 11.57 6.03 -20.73
CA PRO A 116 12.29 4.86 -20.25
C PRO A 116 11.44 4.08 -19.26
N PRO A 117 11.59 2.74 -19.21
CA PRO A 117 10.90 1.93 -18.23
C PRO A 117 11.36 2.30 -16.82
N ALA A 118 10.44 2.21 -15.86
CA ALA A 118 10.76 2.26 -14.44
C ALA A 118 10.81 0.85 -13.89
N ARG A 119 11.79 0.60 -13.01
CA ARG A 119 11.90 -0.62 -12.23
C ARG A 119 11.32 -0.36 -10.86
N MET A 120 10.45 -1.25 -10.38
CA MET A 120 10.03 -1.22 -8.97
C MET A 120 11.12 -1.85 -8.12
N ILE A 121 11.41 -1.26 -6.96
CA ILE A 121 12.46 -1.74 -6.05
C ILE A 121 11.81 -2.41 -4.84
N LYS A 122 10.99 -1.66 -4.10
CA LYS A 122 10.44 -2.12 -2.82
C LYS A 122 9.26 -1.28 -2.37
N LEU A 123 8.54 -1.82 -1.39
CA LEU A 123 7.50 -1.13 -0.64
C LEU A 123 8.03 -0.67 0.72
N THR A 124 7.60 0.51 1.17
CA THR A 124 7.98 1.09 2.45
C THR A 124 6.80 1.70 3.17
N GLU A 125 6.84 1.71 4.51
CA GLU A 125 5.82 2.36 5.35
C GLU A 125 5.88 3.88 5.24
N THR A 126 7.10 4.40 5.23
CA THR A 126 7.39 5.83 5.15
C THR A 126 8.11 6.17 3.86
N ARG A 127 8.08 7.46 3.52
CA ARG A 127 8.82 7.99 2.38
C ARG A 127 10.32 7.98 2.68
N GLN A 128 11.07 7.09 2.04
CA GLN A 128 12.54 7.03 2.19
C GLN A 128 13.27 8.00 1.26
N ILE A 129 12.74 8.23 0.05
CA ILE A 129 13.39 9.05 -0.97
C ILE A 129 12.53 10.29 -1.26
N THR A 130 13.05 11.45 -0.89
CA THR A 130 12.53 12.72 -1.38
C THR A 130 12.98 12.88 -2.84
N PRO A 131 12.05 13.11 -3.77
CA PRO A 131 12.38 12.99 -5.18
C PRO A 131 13.30 14.11 -5.66
N TYR A 132 13.48 15.21 -4.91
CA TYR A 132 14.38 16.33 -5.24
C TYR A 132 14.74 17.11 -3.96
N LYS A 133 15.99 17.59 -3.85
CA LYS A 133 16.29 18.82 -3.11
C LYS A 133 15.72 19.95 -3.98
N TRP A 134 14.66 20.63 -3.54
CA TRP A 134 14.21 21.85 -4.22
C TRP A 134 15.31 22.89 -4.00
N VAL A 135 16.18 23.10 -4.99
CA VAL A 135 17.11 24.23 -4.99
C VAL A 135 16.48 25.29 -5.87
N HIS A 136 16.04 26.40 -5.27
CA HIS A 136 15.64 27.57 -6.05
C HIS A 136 16.89 28.11 -6.76
N PRO A 137 16.81 28.51 -8.05
CA PRO A 137 17.98 29.01 -8.81
C PRO A 137 18.71 30.22 -8.21
N THR A 138 18.21 30.80 -7.12
CA THR A 138 18.80 31.93 -6.39
C THR A 138 19.65 31.53 -5.18
N GLU A 139 19.76 30.24 -4.85
CA GLU A 139 20.48 29.77 -3.65
C GLU A 139 21.96 29.39 -3.88
N GLU A 140 22.50 29.62 -5.08
CA GLU A 140 23.95 29.44 -5.38
C GLU A 140 24.66 30.78 -5.62
N ARG A 141 24.53 31.74 -4.69
CA ARG A 141 25.30 32.99 -4.75
C ARG A 141 26.00 33.31 -3.45
#